data_AF-A0A4P0Y673-F1
#
_entry.id   AF-A0A4P0Y673-F1
#
_cell.length_a   1.000
_cell.length_b   1.000
_cell.length_c   1.000
_cell.angle_alpha   90.00
_cell.angle_beta   90.00
_cell.angle_gamma   90.00
#
_symmetry.space_group_name_H-M   'P 1'
#
loop_
_entity.id
_entity.type
_entity.pdbx_description
1 polymer ?
#
loop_
_entity_poly.entity_id
_entity_poly.type
_entity_poly.pdbx_seq_one_letter_code
_entity_poly.pdbx_strand_id
1 'polypeptide(L)' 'MIGAEFKAKGYVNQECVHFLLEREHQVSTFLGNGITLPHLPKSATDIILKTGIEIYQFPDGVIWDRSNVMFMPSA' A
#
# COMPACT_ATOMS: atom_id res chain seq x y z
N MET A 1 -2.83 7.19 4.03
CA MET A 1 -3.27 7.86 2.78
C MET A 1 -3.87 6.85 1.80
N ILE A 2 -3.14 5.83 1.35
CA ILE A 2 -3.61 4.85 0.34
C ILE A 2 -4.81 4.00 0.80
N GLY A 3 -4.78 3.45 2.02
CA GLY A 3 -5.89 2.61 2.51
C GLY A 3 -7.24 3.35 2.67
N ALA A 4 -7.23 4.67 2.83
CA ALA A 4 -8.45 5.47 2.89
C ALA A 4 -9.10 5.61 1.50
N GLU A 5 -8.29 5.72 0.45
CA GLU A 5 -8.74 5.83 -0.94
C GLU A 5 -9.37 4.51 -1.43
N PHE A 6 -8.76 3.38 -1.07
CA PHE A 6 -9.30 2.05 -1.42
C PHE A 6 -10.68 1.81 -0.79
N LYS A 7 -10.87 2.29 0.45
CA LYS A 7 -12.18 2.29 1.12
C LYS A 7 -13.17 3.18 0.37
N ALA A 8 -12.78 4.42 0.04
CA ALA A 8 -13.66 5.39 -0.63
C ALA A 8 -14.17 4.87 -1.99
N LYS A 9 -13.33 4.12 -2.71
CA LYS A 9 -13.66 3.49 -4.00
C LYS A 9 -14.32 2.11 -3.90
N GLY A 10 -14.52 1.59 -2.69
CA GLY A 10 -15.23 0.33 -2.46
C GLY A 10 -14.44 -0.93 -2.83
N TYR A 11 -13.10 -0.88 -2.84
CA TYR A 11 -12.27 -2.08 -3.02
C TYR A 11 -12.26 -2.96 -1.76
N VAL A 12 -12.33 -2.33 -0.58
CA VAL A 12 -12.10 -2.93 0.72
C VAL A 12 -12.97 -2.28 1.79
N ASN A 13 -13.17 -2.96 2.92
CA ASN A 13 -13.88 -2.41 4.07
C ASN A 13 -13.00 -1.45 4.93
N GLN A 14 -13.52 -1.03 6.09
CA GLN A 14 -12.84 -0.10 7.00
C GLN A 14 -11.56 -0.62 7.66
N GLU A 15 -11.34 -1.93 7.67
CA GLU A 15 -10.20 -2.59 8.32
C GLU A 15 -8.94 -2.58 7.44
N CYS A 16 -9.04 -2.14 6.19
CA CYS A 16 -7.92 -2.12 5.24
C CYS A 16 -6.66 -1.43 5.80
N VAL A 17 -6.81 -0.24 6.40
CA VAL A 17 -5.66 0.50 6.95
C VAL A 17 -4.98 -0.30 8.07
N HIS A 18 -5.76 -0.96 8.92
CA HIS A 18 -5.23 -1.78 10.01
C HIS A 18 -4.39 -2.94 9.46
N PHE A 19 -4.93 -3.71 8.51
CA PHE A 19 -4.23 -4.86 7.94
C PHE A 19 -3.03 -4.49 7.07
N LEU A 20 -3.08 -3.37 6.34
CA LEU A 20 -1.92 -2.85 5.60
C LEU A 20 -0.77 -2.49 6.55
N LEU A 21 -1.08 -1.86 7.70
CA LEU A 21 -0.07 -1.52 8.70
C LEU A 21 0.50 -2.77 9.39
N GLU A 22 -0.36 -3.74 9.74
CA GLU A 22 0.08 -5.02 10.29
C GLU A 22 1.06 -5.72 9.34
N ARG A 23 0.72 -5.77 8.05
CA ARG A 23 1.58 -6.36 7.02
C ARG A 23 2.92 -5.66 6.89
N GLU A 24 2.92 -4.32 6.92
CA GLU A 24 4.16 -3.51 6.83
C GLU A 24 5.07 -3.72 8.05
N HIS A 25 4.50 -3.87 9.25
CA HIS A 25 5.27 -4.10 10.48
C HIS A 25 5.99 -5.46 10.51
N GLN A 26 5.49 -6.46 9.79
CA GLN A 26 6.15 -7.77 9.71
C GLN A 26 7.42 -7.70 8.86
N VAL A 27 7.29 -7.19 7.64
CA VAL A 27 8.37 -7.02 6.66
C VAL A 27 8.00 -5.88 5.74
N SER A 28 8.94 -4.96 5.51
CA SER A 28 8.76 -3.83 4.58
C SER A 28 8.24 -4.30 3.22
N THR A 29 7.26 -3.60 2.67
CA THR A 29 6.75 -3.86 1.30
C THR A 29 7.52 -3.10 0.22
N PHE A 30 8.65 -2.48 0.59
CA PHE A 30 9.60 -1.90 -0.35
C PHE A 30 10.32 -2.99 -1.14
N LEU A 31 10.29 -2.87 -2.48
CA LEU A 31 10.85 -3.86 -3.40
C LEU A 31 12.22 -3.45 -3.95
N GLY A 32 12.73 -2.26 -3.60
CA GLY A 32 13.93 -1.68 -4.19
C GLY A 32 13.62 -0.66 -5.29
N ASN A 33 14.64 0.09 -5.71
CA ASN A 33 14.56 1.06 -6.81
C ASN A 33 13.41 2.09 -6.70
N GLY A 34 13.05 2.48 -5.48
CA GLY A 34 11.96 3.43 -5.26
C GLY A 34 10.54 2.83 -5.39
N ILE A 35 10.38 1.51 -5.53
CA ILE A 35 9.08 0.87 -5.70
C ILE A 35 8.63 0.22 -4.38
N THR A 36 7.34 0.41 -4.04
CA THR A 36 6.67 -0.29 -2.93
C THR A 36 5.42 -0.95 -3.45
N LEU A 37 5.02 -2.06 -2.84
CA LEU A 37 3.77 -2.75 -3.15
C LEU A 37 2.97 -2.99 -1.86
N PRO A 38 2.33 -1.97 -1.28
CA PRO A 38 1.43 -2.15 -0.16
C PRO A 38 0.28 -3.08 -0.57
N HIS A 39 0.16 -4.22 0.11
CA HIS A 39 -0.87 -5.23 -0.14
C HIS A 39 -1.38 -5.80 1.18
N LEU A 40 -2.62 -6.30 1.16
CA LEU A 40 -3.21 -6.97 2.33
C LEU A 40 -2.50 -8.30 2.62
N PRO A 41 -2.39 -8.70 3.91
CA PRO A 41 -1.92 -10.03 4.26
C PRO A 41 -2.94 -11.08 3.78
N LYS A 42 -2.46 -12.31 3.55
CA LYS A 42 -3.32 -13.43 3.09
C LYS A 42 -4.48 -13.74 4.06
N SER A 43 -4.33 -13.42 5.34
CA SER A 43 -5.36 -13.57 6.37
C SER A 43 -6.52 -12.58 6.25
N ALA A 44 -6.37 -11.51 5.46
CA ALA A 44 -7.35 -10.43 5.35
C ALA A 44 -8.10 -10.45 4.01
N THR A 45 -8.22 -11.61 3.36
CA THR A 45 -8.97 -11.70 2.09
C THR A 45 -10.45 -11.41 2.25
N ASP A 46 -11.01 -11.63 3.44
CA ASP A 46 -12.45 -11.47 3.72
C ASP A 46 -12.91 -10.01 3.68
N ILE A 47 -11.96 -9.06 3.73
CA ILE A 47 -12.28 -7.63 3.66
C ILE A 47 -12.25 -7.07 2.24
N ILE A 48 -11.91 -7.88 1.24
CA ILE A 48 -11.86 -7.50 -0.17
C ILE A 48 -13.27 -7.56 -0.76
N LEU A 49 -13.82 -6.41 -1.12
CA LEU A 49 -15.13 -6.29 -1.77
C LEU A 49 -15.01 -6.39 -3.29
N LYS A 50 -13.89 -5.90 -3.84
CA LYS A 50 -13.58 -5.93 -5.27
C LYS A 50 -12.06 -5.96 -5.46
N THR A 51 -11.57 -6.81 -6.36
CA THR A 51 -10.15 -6.84 -6.71
C THR A 51 -9.78 -5.65 -7.61
N GLY A 52 -8.63 -5.02 -7.36
CA GLY A 52 -8.10 -3.94 -8.18
C GLY A 52 -6.66 -3.60 -7.82
N ILE A 53 -6.00 -2.84 -8.70
CA ILE A 53 -4.68 -2.28 -8.50
C ILE A 53 -4.77 -0.78 -8.79
N GLU A 54 -4.12 0.02 -7.96
CA GLU A 54 -3.92 1.44 -8.20
C GLU A 54 -2.44 1.77 -8.14
N ILE A 55 -2.02 2.69 -9.01
CA ILE A 55 -0.63 3.09 -9.19
C ILE A 55 -0.53 4.57 -8.83
N TYR A 56 0.27 4.89 -7.81
CA TYR A 56 0.49 6.26 -7.33
C TYR A 56 1.94 6.67 -7.59
N GLN A 57 2.14 7.77 -8.32
CA GLN A 57 3.47 8.35 -8.53
C GLN A 57 3.74 9.45 -7.52
N PHE A 58 4.93 9.39 -6.92
CA PHE A 58 5.45 10.41 -6.02
C PHE A 58 6.81 10.89 -6.55
N PRO A 59 6.84 11.92 -7.41
CA PRO A 59 8.08 12.42 -8.01
C PRO A 59 9.09 12.93 -6.98
N ASP A 60 8.61 13.56 -5.91
CA ASP A 60 9.44 14.08 -4.80
C ASP A 60 9.81 13.00 -3.77
N GLY A 61 9.27 11.80 -3.96
CA GLY A 61 9.44 10.65 -3.10
C GLY A 61 8.65 10.69 -1.79
N VAL A 62 8.55 9.52 -1.16
CA VAL A 62 7.89 9.33 0.13
C VAL A 62 8.75 8.42 0.99
N ILE A 63 9.03 8.82 2.23
CA ILE A 63 9.67 7.94 3.21
C ILE A 63 8.70 6.79 3.50
N TRP A 64 9.08 5.58 3.13
CA TRP A 64 8.24 4.39 3.27
C TRP A 64 8.51 3.64 4.58
N ASP A 65 9.80 3.52 4.95
CA ASP A 65 10.23 3.00 6.25
C ASP A 65 11.45 3.78 6.78
N ARG A 66 12.06 3.31 7.89
CA ARG A 66 13.19 4.00 8.55
C ARG A 66 14.42 4.21 7.65
N SER A 67 14.49 3.53 6.52
CA SER A 67 15.67 3.46 5.64
C SER A 67 15.34 3.68 4.16
N ASN A 68 14.07 3.54 3.75
CA ASN A 68 13.69 3.52 2.34
C ASN A 68 12.83 4.73 1.95
N VAL A 69 13.19 5.35 0.83
CA VAL A 69 12.38 6.38 0.16
C VAL A 69 11.85 5.80 -1.15
N MET A 70 10.53 5.80 -1.28
CA MET A 70 9.82 5.41 -2.49
C MET A 70 9.85 6.57 -3.48
N PHE A 71 10.23 6.32 -4.73
CA PHE A 71 10.12 7.24 -5.87
C PHE A 71 9.56 6.45 -7.03
N MET A 72 8.49 6.93 -7.66
CA MET A 72 8.12 6.44 -8.97
C MET A 72 8.29 7.60 -9.96
N PRO A 73 9.42 7.65 -10.69
CA PRO A 73 9.64 8.69 -11.67
C PRO A 73 8.60 8.55 -12.79
N SER A 74 8.01 9.67 -13.19
CA SER A 74 7.29 9.73 -14.46
C SER A 74 8.31 9.50 -15.57
N ALA A 75 8.09 8.49 -16.40
CA ALA A 75 8.80 8.34 -17.66
C ALA A 75 8.66 9.59 -18.53
#